data_AF-A0A9P5XNF9-F1
#
_entry.id   AF-A0A9P5XNF9-F1
#
_cell.length_a   1.000
_cell.length_b   1.000
_cell.length_c   1.000
_cell.angle_alpha   90.00
_cell.angle_beta   90.00
_cell.angle_gamma   90.00
#
_symmetry.space_group_name_H-M   'P 1'
#
loop_
_entity.id
_entity.type
_entity.pdbx_description
1 polymer ?
#
loop_
_entity_poly.entity_id
_entity_poly.type
_entity_poly.pdbx_seq_one_letter_code
_entity_poly.pdbx_strand_id
1 'polypeptide(L)'
;PAFDWSIPSLQSLLDLFPPFLLAVPKKKTSHSRKAMRSANKGLKDKHNIVNCPGCGAPKLSHHLCANCYSYLNRTWKAKNK
;
A
#
# COMPACT_ATOMS: atom_id res chain seq x y z
N PRO A 1 -40.27 -17.87 -15.24
CA PRO A 1 -40.54 -17.01 -14.06
C PRO A 1 -39.90 -15.64 -14.31
N ALA A 2 -40.73 -14.65 -14.63
CA ALA A 2 -40.26 -13.32 -15.04
C ALA A 2 -39.74 -12.55 -13.82
N PHE A 3 -38.51 -12.04 -13.94
CA PHE A 3 -37.92 -11.12 -12.97
C PHE A 3 -38.46 -9.71 -13.26
N ASP A 4 -39.45 -9.27 -12.48
CA ASP A 4 -39.92 -7.89 -12.51
C ASP A 4 -38.90 -7.00 -11.79
N TRP A 5 -38.19 -6.16 -12.54
CA TRP A 5 -37.40 -5.07 -11.99
C TRP A 5 -38.34 -3.91 -11.63
N SER A 6 -39.08 -4.05 -10.53
CA SER A 6 -39.83 -2.92 -9.97
C SER A 6 -38.84 -1.91 -9.42
N ILE A 7 -38.58 -0.85 -10.17
CA ILE A 7 -37.84 0.31 -9.67
C ILE A 7 -38.73 0.95 -8.61
N PRO A 8 -38.32 1.01 -7.32
CA PRO A 8 -39.15 1.63 -6.30
C PRO A 8 -39.34 3.11 -6.63
N SER A 9 -40.59 3.58 -6.59
CA SER A 9 -40.91 4.99 -6.75
C SER A 9 -40.25 5.78 -5.63
N LEU A 10 -39.24 6.58 -5.96
CA LEU A 10 -38.60 7.48 -5.02
C LEU A 10 -39.61 8.56 -4.61
N GLN A 11 -40.22 8.41 -3.44
CA GLN A 11 -41.18 9.38 -2.90
C GLN A 11 -40.50 10.62 -2.32
N SER A 12 -39.23 10.54 -1.92
CA SER A 12 -38.49 11.68 -1.37
C SER A 12 -37.02 11.73 -1.80
N LEU A 13 -36.47 12.94 -1.86
CA LEU A 13 -35.05 13.18 -2.17
C LEU A 13 -34.12 12.64 -1.06
N LEU A 14 -34.64 12.46 0.16
CA LEU A 14 -33.93 11.84 1.29
C LEU A 14 -33.69 10.34 1.05
N ASP A 15 -34.54 9.65 0.30
CA ASP A 15 -34.36 8.23 -0.03
C ASP A 15 -33.23 8.01 -1.05
N LEU A 16 -32.81 9.06 -1.75
CA LEU A 16 -31.70 9.05 -2.69
C LEU A 16 -30.33 9.23 -2.00
N PHE A 17 -30.33 9.75 -0.76
CA PHE A 17 -29.10 10.00 0.00
C PHE A 17 -28.93 8.95 1.10
N PRO A 18 -28.11 7.91 0.87
CA PRO A 18 -28.07 6.80 1.79
C PRO A 18 -27.37 7.25 3.09
N PRO A 19 -27.65 6.58 4.23
CA PRO A 19 -27.23 7.02 5.56
C PRO A 19 -25.71 7.18 5.75
N PHE A 20 -24.90 6.69 4.82
CA PHE A 20 -23.46 6.96 4.81
C PHE A 20 -23.12 8.44 4.53
N LEU A 21 -23.98 9.21 3.84
CA LEU A 21 -23.76 10.64 3.61
C LEU A 21 -23.94 11.48 4.88
N LEU A 22 -24.66 10.95 5.87
CA LEU A 22 -24.85 11.57 7.19
C LEU A 22 -23.75 11.18 8.20
N ALA A 23 -22.87 10.23 7.85
CA ALA A 23 -21.80 9.76 8.72
C ALA A 23 -20.60 10.72 8.69
N VAL A 24 -20.68 11.79 9.49
CA VAL A 24 -19.62 12.79 9.63
C VAL A 24 -19.08 12.79 11.07
N PRO A 25 -17.76 12.97 11.29
CA PRO A 25 -17.22 13.13 12.64
C PRO A 25 -17.88 14.28 13.38
N LYS A 26 -18.61 13.97 14.45
CA LYS A 26 -19.37 14.97 15.24
C LYS A 26 -18.48 16.01 15.94
N LYS A 27 -17.24 15.64 16.29
CA LYS A 27 -16.30 16.48 17.05
C LYS A 27 -14.86 16.26 16.58
N LYS A 28 -14.03 17.30 16.69
CA LYS A 28 -12.58 17.23 16.47
C LYS A 28 -11.93 16.26 17.46
N THR A 29 -11.04 15.40 16.97
CA THR A 29 -10.27 14.51 17.85
C THR A 29 -9.25 15.28 18.67
N SER A 30 -9.14 15.01 19.97
CA SER A 30 -8.12 15.62 20.84
C SER A 30 -6.70 15.20 20.46
N HIS A 31 -5.70 16.00 20.84
CA HIS A 31 -4.29 15.72 20.58
C HIS A 31 -3.87 14.34 21.14
N SER A 32 -4.25 14.03 22.38
CA SER A 32 -3.99 12.72 23.01
C SER A 32 -4.59 11.56 22.23
N ARG A 33 -5.87 11.66 21.81
CA ARG A 33 -6.54 10.60 21.02
C ARG A 33 -5.89 10.41 19.64
N LYS A 34 -5.43 11.50 19.01
CA LYS A 34 -4.67 11.43 17.75
C LYS A 34 -3.34 10.71 17.96
N ALA A 35 -2.58 11.07 19.00
CA ALA A 35 -1.28 10.48 19.32
C ALA A 35 -1.36 8.98 19.63
N MET A 36 -2.32 8.58 20.46
CA MET A 36 -2.56 7.15 20.77
C MET A 36 -2.90 6.36 19.50
N ARG A 37 -3.70 6.92 18.58
CA ARG A 37 -4.02 6.27 17.30
C ARG A 37 -2.79 6.13 16.39
N SER A 38 -1.83 7.05 16.46
CA SER A 38 -0.60 6.99 15.65
C SER A 38 0.49 6.11 16.24
N ALA A 39 0.42 5.74 17.52
CA ALA A 39 1.49 5.03 18.23
C ALA A 39 1.92 3.72 17.54
N ASN A 40 0.96 2.99 16.95
CA ASN A 40 1.22 1.70 16.31
C ASN A 40 1.70 1.79 14.85
N LYS A 41 1.92 3.00 14.32
CA LYS A 41 2.28 3.24 12.91
C LYS A 41 3.78 3.47 12.69
N GLY A 42 4.62 3.03 13.63
CA GLY A 42 6.08 3.13 13.49
C GLY A 42 6.62 2.35 12.29
N LEU A 43 7.73 2.82 11.72
CA LEU A 43 8.44 2.08 10.69
C LEU A 43 9.00 0.78 11.30
N LYS A 44 8.72 -0.36 10.66
CA LYS A 44 9.24 -1.65 11.10
C LYS A 44 10.67 -1.83 10.59
N ASP A 45 11.51 -2.43 11.42
CA ASP A 45 12.87 -2.79 11.02
C ASP A 45 12.87 -3.84 9.92
N LYS A 46 13.85 -3.73 9.02
CA LYS A 46 14.03 -4.67 7.92
C LYS A 46 15.04 -5.74 8.34
N HIS A 47 14.55 -6.94 8.66
CA HIS A 47 15.38 -8.10 8.99
C HIS A 47 15.79 -8.94 7.78
N ASN A 48 15.38 -8.52 6.58
CA ASN A 48 15.51 -9.30 5.36
C ASN A 48 16.75 -8.90 4.54
N ILE A 49 17.80 -8.40 5.19
CA ILE A 49 19.08 -8.00 4.59
C ILE A 49 20.09 -9.12 4.83
N VAL A 50 20.69 -9.63 3.75
CA VAL A 50 21.66 -10.73 3.77
C VAL A 50 22.88 -10.36 2.94
N ASN A 51 24.02 -10.97 3.21
CA ASN A 51 25.23 -10.76 2.42
C ASN A 51 25.12 -11.46 1.05
N CYS A 52 25.63 -10.81 0.00
CA CYS A 52 25.72 -11.40 -1.32
C CYS A 52 26.80 -12.50 -1.38
N PRO A 53 26.51 -13.71 -1.91
CA PRO A 53 27.51 -14.78 -2.01
C PRO A 53 28.64 -14.47 -3.01
N GLY A 54 28.43 -13.57 -3.96
CA GLY A 54 29.44 -13.24 -4.97
C GLY A 54 30.40 -12.11 -4.54
N CYS A 55 29.86 -11.04 -3.96
CA CYS A 55 30.64 -9.81 -3.66
C CYS A 55 30.66 -9.41 -2.18
N GLY A 56 29.96 -10.14 -1.30
CA GLY A 56 29.88 -9.84 0.14
C GLY A 56 29.02 -8.63 0.52
N ALA A 57 28.64 -7.77 -0.44
CA ALA A 57 27.81 -6.59 -0.18
C ALA A 57 26.42 -6.95 0.35
N PRO A 58 25.81 -6.10 1.22
CA PRO A 58 24.46 -6.33 1.71
C PRO A 58 23.44 -6.22 0.57
N LYS A 59 22.49 -7.15 0.54
CA LYS A 59 21.39 -7.19 -0.42
C LYS A 59 20.10 -7.64 0.27
N LEU A 60 18.96 -7.41 -0.37
CA LEU A 60 17.70 -7.99 0.10
C LEU A 60 17.70 -9.52 -0.14
N SER A 61 17.11 -10.25 0.81
CA SER A 61 16.81 -11.68 0.67
C SER A 61 15.90 -11.92 -0.54
N HIS A 62 16.10 -13.02 -1.26
CA HIS A 62 15.39 -13.35 -2.52
C HIS A 62 15.53 -12.36 -3.69
N HIS A 63 16.29 -11.28 -3.54
CA HIS A 63 16.61 -10.36 -4.64
C HIS A 63 18.02 -10.58 -5.19
N LEU A 64 18.18 -10.25 -6.48
CA LEU A 64 19.49 -10.18 -7.14
C LEU A 64 20.32 -9.05 -6.54
N CYS A 65 21.63 -9.24 -6.43
CA CYS A 65 22.53 -8.19 -5.93
C CYS A 65 22.65 -7.05 -6.95
N ALA A 66 22.32 -5.82 -6.53
CA ALA A 66 22.38 -4.65 -7.39
C ALA A 66 23.82 -4.39 -7.92
N ASN A 67 24.84 -4.58 -7.10
CA ASN A 67 26.23 -4.35 -7.48
C ASN A 67 26.71 -5.37 -8.54
N CYS A 68 26.57 -6.67 -8.24
CA CYS A 68 26.96 -7.73 -9.18
C CYS A 68 26.21 -7.61 -10.51
N TYR A 69 24.90 -7.39 -10.45
CA TYR A 69 24.08 -7.26 -11.64
C TYR A 69 24.47 -6.05 -12.49
N SER A 70 24.71 -4.89 -11.87
CA SER A 70 25.17 -3.69 -12.57
C SER A 70 26.52 -3.92 -13.27
N TYR A 71 27.46 -4.56 -12.58
CA TYR A 71 28.76 -4.90 -13.16
C TYR A 71 28.64 -5.85 -14.36
N LEU A 72 27.90 -6.95 -14.20
CA LEU A 72 27.68 -7.92 -15.27
C LEU A 72 26.98 -7.30 -16.48
N ASN A 73 25.94 -6.49 -16.25
CA ASN A 73 25.20 -5.84 -17.32
C ASN A 73 26.08 -4.85 -18.12
N ARG A 74 26.93 -4.07 -17.44
CA ARG A 74 27.87 -3.15 -18.10
C ARG A 74 28.91 -3.91 -18.94
N THR A 75 29.49 -4.97 -18.41
CA THR A 75 30.48 -5.78 -19.13
C THR A 75 29.87 -6.48 -20.34
N TRP A 76 28.65 -7.00 -20.23
CA TRP A 76 27.92 -7.59 -21.36
C TRP A 76 27.63 -6.57 -22.47
N LYS A 77 27.13 -5.38 -22.11
CA LYS A 77 26.88 -4.32 -23.09
C LYS A 77 28.15 -3.85 -23.80
N ALA A 78 29.27 -3.80 -23.09
CA ALA A 78 30.56 -3.43 -23.70
C ALA A 78 31.09 -4.50 -24.66
N LYS A 79 30.83 -5.78 -24.39
CA LYS A 79 31.22 -6.89 -25.28
C LYS A 79 30.35 -6.99 -26.54
N ASN A 80 29.08 -6.62 -26.44
CA ASN A 80 28.12 -6.68 -27.54
C ASN A 80 28.16 -5.44 -28.46
N LYS A 81 29.08 -4.51 -28.18
CA LYS A 81 29.36 -3.34 -28.99
C LYS A 81 30.64 -3.55 -29.77
#